data_AF-A0A554A4D5-F1
#
_entry.id   AF-A0A554A4D5-F1
#
_cell.length_a   1.000
_cell.length_b   1.000
_cell.length_c   1.000
_cell.angle_alpha   90.00
_cell.angle_beta   90.00
_cell.angle_gamma   90.00
#
_symmetry.space_group_name_H-M   'P 1'
#
loop_
_entity.id
_entity.type
_entity.pdbx_description
1 polymer ?
#
loop_
_entity_poly.entity_id
_entity_poly.type
_entity_poly.pdbx_seq_one_letter_code
_entity_poly.pdbx_strand_id
1 'polypeptide(L)'
;MNFINNSKPILDNNIRNELTALQYENDDNSFDLHSVINVINSNDEIQFDSNDINVYKTDGQNISDTIGLNSGFDGAAVHITKDKPPVNEIYFFYRGTEPNQTEDILYDAMGIVGGTNIQQIEDAEKFYKEVISNVEDDSNIKLKQHGDGHSLGGHLIATTALVNSNFSSVRGINDAPVNLKQLTTVDEKFRDFLFEYLEVTSMENVKSNDLIEAAQVYYSEESKVITHERIKGEPLYAQTIPNTAYLGHKINYYGDPTTAEFPNLYEAPTSYGIFHRIASPISPALLTVNRFMYDQTMTGLTNTMGRIGENYTVAEANAFITSAYHYGLIMPSDQKVALGVTGGAGAGLVFLTNPLFAVKGYDIGMAWGQMDLHSMNVFIDAYQEADKPVLVQYVDPGSGKRIFVNADTLLQVRDTLKKALEEKEQALQKLKEYSEHTIYEQASLQKSRFRVEMSEKEANWRQFLASEGKTYGEFDLYKPTGISFRREFDEIDSGIYDSISEMIDLYQMEYDQLKKLCSSFESNLHTIFEVDEELAQKISS
;
A
#
# COMPACT_ATOMS: atom_id res chain seq x y z
N MET A 1 -14.04 29.50 -17.08
CA MET A 1 -13.53 29.68 -15.71
C MET A 1 -13.30 28.29 -15.16
N ASN A 2 -12.08 27.79 -15.30
CA ASN A 2 -11.70 26.51 -14.71
C ASN A 2 -11.43 26.78 -13.23
N PHE A 3 -12.22 26.17 -12.35
CA PHE A 3 -11.89 26.09 -10.94
C PHE A 3 -10.60 25.24 -10.84
N ILE A 4 -9.51 25.86 -10.41
CA ILE A 4 -8.30 25.13 -10.01
C ILE A 4 -8.70 24.30 -8.78
N ASN A 5 -8.42 23.01 -8.85
CA ASN A 5 -8.80 22.00 -7.86
C ASN A 5 -8.09 22.31 -6.53
N ASN A 6 -8.84 22.50 -5.44
CA ASN A 6 -8.35 23.12 -4.20
C ASN A 6 -7.50 22.21 -3.28
N SER A 7 -7.21 20.96 -3.68
CA SER A 7 -6.53 19.94 -2.87
C SER A 7 -5.05 19.71 -3.22
N LYS A 8 -4.61 20.05 -4.44
CA LYS A 8 -3.22 19.78 -4.89
C LYS A 8 -2.25 20.86 -4.37
N PRO A 9 -1.06 20.50 -3.87
CA PRO A 9 -0.01 21.47 -3.52
C PRO A 9 0.40 22.31 -4.74
N ILE A 10 0.75 23.58 -4.53
CA ILE A 10 1.23 24.44 -5.61
C ILE A 10 2.61 24.01 -6.11
N LEU A 11 3.47 23.51 -5.22
CA LEU A 11 4.74 22.94 -5.60
C LEU A 11 4.51 21.50 -6.07
N ASP A 12 4.95 21.21 -7.30
CA ASP A 12 4.97 19.84 -7.78
C ASP A 12 5.98 18.99 -6.99
N ASN A 13 5.87 17.68 -7.14
CA ASN A 13 6.71 16.75 -6.41
C ASN A 13 8.18 16.79 -6.83
N ASN A 14 8.52 17.21 -8.06
CA ASN A 14 9.92 17.35 -8.49
C ASN A 14 10.59 18.48 -7.72
N ILE A 15 9.96 19.67 -7.68
CA ILE A 15 10.43 20.82 -6.91
C ILE A 15 10.58 20.44 -5.44
N ARG A 16 9.56 19.79 -4.87
CA ARG A 16 9.60 19.35 -3.48
C ARG A 16 10.71 18.33 -3.19
N ASN A 17 11.02 17.44 -4.14
CA ASN A 17 12.14 16.50 -4.03
C ASN A 17 13.49 17.24 -4.04
N GLU A 18 13.67 18.21 -4.94
CA GLU A 18 14.88 19.04 -4.99
C GLU A 18 15.06 19.87 -3.70
N LEU A 19 13.98 20.46 -3.18
CA LEU A 19 14.01 21.14 -1.88
C LEU A 19 14.39 20.18 -0.74
N THR A 20 13.84 18.97 -0.74
CA THR A 20 14.22 17.96 0.26
C THR A 20 15.71 17.59 0.14
N ALA A 21 16.25 17.50 -1.08
CA ALA A 21 17.68 17.24 -1.30
C ALA A 21 18.58 18.39 -0.84
N LEU A 22 18.15 19.65 -1.00
CA LEU A 22 18.90 20.82 -0.51
C LEU A 22 19.19 20.74 1.00
N GLN A 23 18.31 20.12 1.80
CA GLN A 23 18.57 19.91 3.23
C GLN A 23 19.81 19.05 3.51
N TYR A 24 20.22 18.21 2.57
CA TYR A 24 21.33 17.26 2.70
C TYR A 24 22.64 17.76 2.05
N GLU A 25 22.64 18.95 1.45
CA GLU A 25 23.85 19.54 0.90
C GLU A 25 24.73 20.13 2.02
N ASN A 26 26.03 19.78 2.00
CA ASN A 26 27.01 20.02 3.07
C ASN A 26 27.48 21.48 3.23
N ASP A 27 26.78 22.46 2.67
CA ASP A 27 27.11 23.88 2.79
C ASP A 27 26.11 24.58 3.72
N ASP A 28 26.58 25.37 4.70
CA ASP A 28 25.75 26.10 5.69
C ASP A 28 24.67 27.01 5.04
N ASN A 29 24.81 27.32 3.75
CA ASN A 29 23.89 28.14 2.95
C ASN A 29 23.08 27.35 1.91
N SER A 30 23.10 26.01 1.92
CA SER A 30 22.43 25.20 0.90
C SER A 30 20.91 25.42 0.86
N PHE A 31 20.28 25.53 2.04
CA PHE A 31 18.86 25.86 2.18
C PHE A 31 18.62 27.33 2.56
N ASP A 32 19.25 28.27 1.87
CA ASP A 32 18.96 29.69 2.01
C ASP A 32 17.80 30.15 1.09
N LEU A 33 17.32 31.39 1.29
CA LEU A 33 16.24 31.96 0.48
C LEU A 33 16.56 31.98 -1.02
N HIS A 34 17.82 32.19 -1.40
CA HIS A 34 18.21 32.27 -2.80
C HIS A 34 18.16 30.89 -3.46
N SER A 35 18.71 29.86 -2.82
CA SER A 35 18.65 28.47 -3.28
C SER A 35 17.20 27.98 -3.39
N VAL A 36 16.36 28.27 -2.39
CA VAL A 36 14.94 27.91 -2.39
C VAL A 36 14.20 28.57 -3.57
N ILE A 37 14.41 29.87 -3.79
CA ILE A 37 13.81 30.59 -4.93
C ILE A 37 14.27 29.99 -6.26
N ASN A 38 15.57 29.67 -6.39
CA ASN A 38 16.12 29.09 -7.62
C ASN A 38 15.49 27.73 -7.95
N VAL A 39 15.32 26.86 -6.95
CA VAL A 39 14.67 25.55 -7.11
C VAL A 39 13.18 25.72 -7.44
N ILE A 40 12.45 26.57 -6.71
CA ILE A 40 11.01 26.78 -6.96
C ILE A 40 10.77 27.35 -8.37
N ASN A 41 11.59 28.30 -8.82
CA ASN A 41 11.43 28.96 -10.12
C ASN A 41 12.08 28.19 -11.28
N SER A 42 12.63 26.99 -11.03
CA SER A 42 13.19 26.12 -12.09
C SER A 42 12.11 25.61 -13.05
N ASN A 43 10.85 25.55 -12.61
CA ASN A 43 9.68 25.24 -13.43
C ASN A 43 8.86 26.51 -13.77
N ASP A 44 8.53 26.66 -15.04
CA ASP A 44 8.06 27.92 -15.67
C ASP A 44 6.61 28.35 -15.36
N GLU A 45 5.83 27.59 -14.58
CA GLU A 45 4.37 27.85 -14.47
C GLU A 45 4.03 29.04 -13.56
N ILE A 46 4.73 29.23 -12.44
CA ILE A 46 4.49 30.31 -11.47
C ILE A 46 5.82 30.77 -10.89
N GLN A 47 6.16 32.04 -11.10
CA GLN A 47 7.37 32.65 -10.55
C GLN A 47 7.07 33.30 -9.20
N PHE A 48 7.93 33.04 -8.21
CA PHE A 48 7.89 33.63 -6.88
C PHE A 48 9.10 34.53 -6.65
N ASP A 49 8.92 35.64 -5.96
CA ASP A 49 10.02 36.52 -5.56
C ASP A 49 10.29 36.45 -4.05
N SER A 50 11.31 37.17 -3.58
CA SER A 50 11.75 37.14 -2.19
C SER A 50 10.72 37.68 -1.18
N ASN A 51 9.67 38.38 -1.62
CA ASN A 51 8.59 38.83 -0.74
C ASN A 51 7.46 37.79 -0.63
N ASP A 52 7.39 36.85 -1.58
CA ASP A 52 6.39 35.78 -1.61
C ASP A 52 6.83 34.58 -0.74
N ILE A 53 8.09 34.50 -0.32
CA ILE A 53 8.69 33.32 0.32
C ILE A 53 9.38 33.67 1.63
N ASN A 54 9.01 32.97 2.70
CA ASN A 54 9.72 32.97 3.98
C ASN A 54 10.33 31.60 4.26
N VAL A 55 11.61 31.57 4.61
CA VAL A 55 12.34 30.35 4.98
C VAL A 55 12.58 30.34 6.49
N TYR A 56 12.23 29.23 7.13
CA TYR A 56 12.45 28.97 8.54
C TYR A 56 13.43 27.82 8.70
N LYS A 57 14.35 27.89 9.66
CA LYS A 57 15.32 26.83 9.92
C LYS A 57 15.51 26.61 11.42
N THR A 58 15.81 25.37 11.78
CA THR A 58 16.25 24.92 13.11
C THR A 58 17.44 25.70 13.67
N ASP A 59 18.27 26.32 12.83
CA ASP A 59 19.41 27.16 13.24
C ASP A 59 19.00 28.48 13.93
N GLY A 60 17.72 28.85 13.90
CA GLY A 60 17.18 30.09 14.45
C GLY A 60 16.69 31.06 13.38
N GLN A 61 16.85 30.77 12.09
CA GLN A 61 16.31 31.60 11.03
C GLN A 61 14.78 31.65 11.10
N ASN A 62 14.24 32.85 11.34
CA ASN A 62 12.80 33.15 11.46
C ASN A 62 12.04 32.35 12.54
N ILE A 63 12.76 31.78 13.52
CA ILE A 63 12.17 31.16 14.72
C ILE A 63 12.82 31.72 15.99
N SER A 64 12.22 31.47 17.15
CA SER A 64 12.62 32.11 18.41
C SER A 64 13.91 31.52 19.02
N ASP A 65 14.12 30.22 18.85
CA ASP A 65 15.21 29.44 19.43
C ASP A 65 15.88 28.56 18.36
N THR A 66 17.17 28.27 18.55
CA THR A 66 17.81 27.15 17.85
C THR A 66 17.27 25.82 18.39
N ILE A 67 16.90 24.90 17.51
CA ILE A 67 16.32 23.58 17.81
C ILE A 67 17.27 22.49 17.28
N GLY A 68 17.32 21.33 17.93
CA GLY A 68 18.07 20.19 17.39
C GLY A 68 19.54 20.08 17.79
N LEU A 69 20.12 21.07 18.47
CA LEU A 69 21.55 21.07 18.87
C LEU A 69 21.99 19.84 19.67
N ASN A 70 21.09 19.29 20.50
CA ASN A 70 21.38 18.12 21.34
C ASN A 70 20.86 16.82 20.73
N SER A 71 19.73 16.87 20.02
CA SER A 71 19.06 15.68 19.47
C SER A 71 19.61 15.27 18.10
N GLY A 72 20.24 16.20 17.38
CA GLY A 72 20.66 16.02 16.00
C GLY A 72 19.53 16.15 14.98
N PHE A 73 18.37 16.69 15.38
CA PHE A 73 17.31 17.05 14.45
C PHE A 73 17.71 18.26 13.62
N ASP A 74 17.47 18.20 12.31
CA ASP A 74 17.60 19.34 11.42
C ASP A 74 16.37 19.44 10.52
N GLY A 75 15.97 20.66 10.18
CA GLY A 75 14.76 20.89 9.43
C GLY A 75 14.62 22.32 8.97
N ALA A 76 13.90 22.47 7.87
CA ALA A 76 13.49 23.76 7.36
C ALA A 76 12.00 23.78 7.03
N ALA A 77 11.46 24.98 6.90
CA ALA A 77 10.14 25.20 6.33
C ALA A 77 10.17 26.35 5.33
N VAL A 78 9.37 26.24 4.28
CA VAL A 78 9.16 27.26 3.27
C VAL A 78 7.70 27.65 3.27
N HIS A 79 7.41 28.88 3.68
CA HIS A 79 6.07 29.46 3.60
C HIS A 79 5.96 30.31 2.35
N ILE A 80 4.93 30.05 1.54
CA ILE A 80 4.66 30.72 0.28
C ILE A 80 3.34 31.46 0.39
N THR A 81 3.38 32.76 0.17
CA THR A 81 2.20 33.63 0.10
C THR A 81 2.17 34.38 -1.22
N LYS A 82 1.00 34.42 -1.85
CA LYS A 82 0.80 35.17 -3.10
C LYS A 82 -0.65 35.60 -3.22
N ASP A 83 -0.90 36.82 -3.68
CA ASP A 83 -2.28 37.30 -3.87
C ASP A 83 -2.94 36.72 -5.13
N LYS A 84 -2.15 36.52 -6.20
CA LYS A 84 -2.63 36.14 -7.53
C LYS A 84 -1.66 35.17 -8.25
N PRO A 85 -2.01 33.88 -8.36
CA PRO A 85 -3.15 33.23 -7.71
C PRO A 85 -3.05 33.31 -6.17
N PRO A 86 -4.18 33.26 -5.43
CA PRO A 86 -4.17 33.25 -3.97
C PRO A 86 -3.50 31.96 -3.45
N VAL A 87 -2.38 32.11 -2.75
CA VAL A 87 -1.57 31.02 -2.19
C VAL A 87 -1.27 31.34 -0.73
N ASN A 88 -1.48 30.35 0.14
CA ASN A 88 -1.05 30.36 1.53
C ASN A 88 -0.70 28.92 1.91
N GLU A 89 0.53 28.50 1.59
CA GLU A 89 0.98 27.12 1.76
C GLU A 89 2.34 27.09 2.46
N ILE A 90 2.53 26.14 3.37
CA ILE A 90 3.81 25.90 4.03
C ILE A 90 4.28 24.48 3.81
N TYR A 91 5.58 24.34 3.55
CA TYR A 91 6.24 23.08 3.25
C TYR A 91 7.34 22.83 4.27
N PHE A 92 7.21 21.78 5.07
CA PHE A 92 8.22 21.32 6.02
C PHE A 92 9.15 20.31 5.35
N PHE A 93 10.45 20.43 5.57
CA PHE A 93 11.49 19.54 5.04
C PHE A 93 12.35 19.07 6.20
N TYR A 94 12.17 17.80 6.60
CA TYR A 94 12.85 17.24 7.76
C TYR A 94 14.05 16.39 7.34
N ARG A 95 15.16 16.58 8.05
CA ARG A 95 16.41 15.84 7.89
C ARG A 95 16.74 15.03 9.13
N GLY A 96 17.12 13.78 8.91
CA GLY A 96 17.71 12.91 9.93
C GLY A 96 19.17 13.25 10.19
N THR A 97 19.70 12.84 11.33
CA THR A 97 21.11 13.09 11.71
C THR A 97 22.08 12.40 10.74
N GLU A 98 23.07 13.13 10.23
CA GLU A 98 24.19 12.56 9.46
C GLU A 98 25.50 12.70 10.26
N PRO A 99 26.36 11.67 10.18
CA PRO A 99 27.74 11.97 9.81
C PRO A 99 28.24 11.07 8.67
N ASN A 100 27.99 11.52 7.43
CA ASN A 100 28.83 11.30 6.24
C ASN A 100 29.10 9.86 5.77
N GLN A 101 28.35 8.82 6.16
CA GLN A 101 28.64 7.45 5.67
C GLN A 101 27.41 6.58 5.37
N THR A 102 27.57 5.68 4.40
CA THR A 102 26.67 4.54 4.12
C THR A 102 26.36 3.66 5.35
N GLU A 103 27.11 3.81 6.45
CA GLU A 103 26.87 3.13 7.73
C GLU A 103 25.62 3.66 8.45
N ASP A 104 25.13 4.85 8.08
CA ASP A 104 24.04 5.57 8.77
C ASP A 104 22.65 4.96 8.51
N ILE A 105 22.41 4.34 7.36
CA ILE A 105 21.07 3.82 7.02
C ILE A 105 20.66 2.65 7.94
N LEU A 106 21.64 1.81 8.27
CA LEU A 106 21.44 0.71 9.21
C LEU A 106 21.36 1.20 10.66
N TYR A 107 22.04 2.31 10.95
CA TYR A 107 21.95 3.01 12.22
C TYR A 107 20.57 3.65 12.41
N ASP A 108 19.99 4.28 11.39
CA ASP A 108 18.63 4.86 11.43
C ASP A 108 17.59 3.79 11.77
N ALA A 109 17.70 2.61 11.13
CA ALA A 109 16.90 1.46 11.50
C ALA A 109 17.05 1.14 12.99
N MET A 110 18.28 1.05 13.51
CA MET A 110 18.54 0.72 14.92
C MET A 110 18.13 1.82 15.91
N GLY A 111 18.28 3.10 15.56
CA GLY A 111 17.87 4.25 16.36
C GLY A 111 16.36 4.26 16.58
N ILE A 112 15.59 3.93 15.55
CA ILE A 112 14.14 3.79 15.64
C ILE A 112 13.75 2.60 16.50
N VAL A 113 14.47 1.46 16.39
CA VAL A 113 14.14 0.27 17.19
C VAL A 113 14.31 0.52 18.69
N GLY A 114 15.23 1.42 19.07
CA GLY A 114 15.44 1.80 20.46
C GLY A 114 14.17 2.33 21.12
N GLY A 115 13.33 3.06 20.38
CA GLY A 115 11.98 3.47 20.80
C GLY A 115 11.89 4.33 22.07
N THR A 116 13.01 4.74 22.64
CA THR A 116 13.15 5.44 23.92
C THR A 116 13.66 6.87 23.76
N ASN A 117 14.47 7.13 22.74
CA ASN A 117 14.89 8.48 22.42
C ASN A 117 13.78 9.16 21.61
N ILE A 118 13.02 10.04 22.27
CA ILE A 118 11.98 10.86 21.63
C ILE A 118 12.46 12.29 21.35
N GLN A 119 13.71 12.64 21.67
CA GLN A 119 14.19 14.03 21.62
C GLN A 119 14.11 14.61 20.21
N GLN A 120 14.42 13.82 19.16
CA GLN A 120 14.26 14.29 17.78
C GLN A 120 12.79 14.48 17.39
N ILE A 121 11.88 13.66 17.93
CA ILE A 121 10.44 13.82 17.70
C ILE A 121 9.93 15.08 18.41
N GLU A 122 10.34 15.30 19.67
CA GLU A 122 10.00 16.49 20.45
C GLU A 122 10.55 17.77 19.79
N ASP A 123 11.79 17.74 19.30
CA ASP A 123 12.40 18.87 18.58
C ASP A 123 11.71 19.11 17.23
N ALA A 124 11.36 18.07 16.49
CA ALA A 124 10.59 18.18 15.25
C ALA A 124 9.19 18.78 15.50
N GLU A 125 8.51 18.36 16.56
CA GLU A 125 7.22 18.90 16.97
C GLU A 125 7.35 20.36 17.46
N LYS A 126 8.42 20.68 18.22
CA LYS A 126 8.73 22.05 18.65
C LYS A 126 8.94 22.94 17.44
N PHE A 127 9.75 22.51 16.47
CA PHE A 127 10.01 23.27 15.24
C PHE A 127 8.72 23.51 14.46
N TYR A 128 7.89 22.48 14.26
CA TYR A 128 6.57 22.63 13.65
C TYR A 128 5.73 23.69 14.36
N LYS A 129 5.60 23.63 15.69
CA LYS A 129 4.81 24.58 16.49
C LYS A 129 5.35 26.01 16.40
N GLU A 130 6.67 26.19 16.49
CA GLU A 130 7.33 27.50 16.37
C GLU A 130 7.07 28.11 15.00
N VAL A 131 7.29 27.35 13.92
CA VAL A 131 7.04 27.81 12.55
C VAL A 131 5.57 28.21 12.36
N ILE A 132 4.63 27.33 12.73
CA ILE A 132 3.20 27.62 12.60
C ILE A 132 2.79 28.85 13.44
N SER A 133 3.42 29.08 14.59
CA SER A 133 3.16 30.28 15.41
C SER A 133 3.73 31.58 14.81
N ASN A 134 4.79 31.49 14.00
CA ASN A 134 5.43 32.62 13.33
C ASN A 134 4.85 32.91 11.94
N VAL A 135 4.08 31.99 11.38
CA VAL A 135 3.26 32.27 10.20
C VAL A 135 2.11 33.16 10.65
N GLU A 136 2.21 34.45 10.33
CA GLU A 136 1.15 35.41 10.64
C GLU A 136 -0.17 34.96 10.01
N ASP A 137 -1.22 34.92 10.82
CA ASP A 137 -2.59 34.58 10.43
C ASP A 137 -3.21 35.76 9.63
N ASP A 138 -2.55 36.18 8.55
CA ASP A 138 -3.02 37.29 7.72
C ASP A 138 -3.81 36.78 6.50
N SER A 139 -5.11 37.06 6.58
CA SER A 139 -6.07 37.23 5.49
C SER A 139 -6.65 35.98 4.78
N ASN A 140 -7.93 35.72 5.06
CA ASN A 140 -8.97 35.07 4.22
C ASN A 140 -8.72 33.69 3.57
N ILE A 141 -7.50 33.15 3.57
CA ILE A 141 -7.11 31.91 2.90
C ILE A 141 -6.52 30.97 3.95
N LYS A 142 -7.17 29.81 4.14
CA LYS A 142 -6.72 28.79 5.08
C LYS A 142 -5.31 28.31 4.69
N LEU A 143 -4.38 28.36 5.64
CA LEU A 143 -3.03 27.79 5.49
C LEU A 143 -3.12 26.30 5.18
N LYS A 144 -2.52 25.87 4.06
CA LYS A 144 -2.29 24.44 3.79
C LYS A 144 -0.88 24.06 4.21
N GLN A 145 -0.76 22.90 4.84
CA GLN A 145 0.51 22.43 5.39
C GLN A 145 0.93 21.16 4.66
N HIS A 146 2.18 21.13 4.25
CA HIS A 146 2.78 20.03 3.51
C HIS A 146 4.09 19.63 4.19
N GLY A 147 4.48 18.37 4.09
CA GLY A 147 5.70 17.89 4.73
C GLY A 147 6.40 16.85 3.88
N ASP A 148 7.72 16.93 3.79
CA ASP A 148 8.58 15.93 3.16
C ASP A 148 9.74 15.59 4.09
N GLY A 149 10.16 14.34 4.07
CA GLY A 149 11.30 13.90 4.84
C GLY A 149 11.92 12.65 4.24
N HIS A 150 13.24 12.61 4.19
CA HIS A 150 14.02 11.47 3.71
C HIS A 150 14.62 10.67 4.88
N SER A 151 14.76 9.35 4.74
CA SER A 151 15.25 8.44 5.79
C SER A 151 14.54 8.65 7.15
N LEU A 152 15.30 8.95 8.21
CA LEU A 152 14.80 9.31 9.54
C LEU A 152 13.97 10.60 9.53
N GLY A 153 14.27 11.57 8.66
CA GLY A 153 13.44 12.74 8.45
C GLY A 153 12.01 12.37 8.00
N GLY A 154 11.87 11.30 7.21
CA GLY A 154 10.58 10.73 6.81
C GLY A 154 9.79 10.18 8.00
N HIS A 155 10.47 9.48 8.91
CA HIS A 155 9.88 9.04 10.19
C HIS A 155 9.39 10.23 11.02
N LEU A 156 10.19 11.29 11.13
CA LEU A 156 9.87 12.48 11.93
C LEU A 156 8.68 13.25 11.35
N ILE A 157 8.61 13.45 10.04
CA ILE A 157 7.50 14.20 9.42
C ILE A 157 6.20 13.40 9.44
N ALA A 158 6.27 12.08 9.21
CA ALA A 158 5.12 11.19 9.35
C ALA A 158 4.60 11.19 10.81
N THR A 159 5.50 11.08 11.78
CA THR A 159 5.16 11.15 13.22
C THR A 159 4.52 12.49 13.56
N THR A 160 5.10 13.60 13.08
CA THR A 160 4.55 14.95 13.31
C THR A 160 3.14 15.07 12.73
N ALA A 161 2.88 14.51 11.55
CA ALA A 161 1.58 14.55 10.91
C ALA A 161 0.52 13.67 11.57
N LEU A 162 0.92 12.52 12.14
CA LEU A 162 0.05 11.67 12.94
C LEU A 162 -0.36 12.37 14.24
N VAL A 163 0.57 13.05 14.90
CA VAL A 163 0.31 13.78 16.15
C VAL A 163 -0.44 15.10 15.90
N ASN A 164 -0.17 15.76 14.76
CA ASN A 164 -0.72 17.06 14.41
C ASN A 164 -1.57 16.95 13.13
N SER A 165 -2.89 16.76 13.28
CA SER A 165 -3.86 16.50 12.20
C SER A 165 -4.14 17.68 11.22
N ASN A 166 -3.17 18.57 10.96
CA ASN A 166 -3.36 19.78 10.14
C ASN A 166 -2.67 19.73 8.76
N PHE A 167 -2.01 18.63 8.43
CA PHE A 167 -1.37 18.45 7.13
C PHE A 167 -2.38 18.15 6.02
N SER A 168 -2.09 18.65 4.83
CA SER A 168 -2.81 18.35 3.58
C SER A 168 -2.08 17.29 2.75
N SER A 169 -0.75 17.20 2.83
CA SER A 169 0.03 16.16 2.15
C SER A 169 1.41 15.99 2.80
N VAL A 170 1.74 14.75 3.17
CA VAL A 170 3.04 14.38 3.73
C VAL A 170 3.66 13.25 2.93
N ARG A 171 4.96 13.33 2.64
CA ARG A 171 5.73 12.27 1.97
C ARG A 171 6.93 11.85 2.80
N GLY A 172 6.99 10.57 3.14
CA GLY A 172 8.22 9.92 3.60
C GLY A 172 8.95 9.33 2.40
N ILE A 173 10.19 9.75 2.15
CA ILE A 173 10.99 9.34 0.99
C ILE A 173 12.10 8.40 1.45
N ASN A 174 12.13 7.16 0.94
CA ASN A 174 12.97 6.08 1.47
C ASN A 174 12.94 6.08 3.01
N ASP A 175 11.75 6.30 3.58
CA ASP A 175 11.63 6.67 4.96
C ASP A 175 11.73 5.48 5.89
N ALA A 176 12.11 5.80 7.11
CA ALA A 176 12.05 4.86 8.20
C ALA A 176 10.61 4.77 8.76
N PRO A 177 10.17 3.62 9.29
CA PRO A 177 8.80 3.48 9.77
C PRO A 177 8.60 4.25 11.08
N VAL A 178 7.35 4.64 11.38
CA VAL A 178 7.02 5.25 12.68
C VAL A 178 7.07 4.20 13.78
N ASN A 179 7.57 4.57 14.95
CA ASN A 179 7.61 3.67 16.11
C ASN A 179 6.40 3.89 17.00
N LEU A 180 5.61 2.85 17.19
CA LEU A 180 4.36 2.92 17.93
C LEU A 180 4.58 3.13 19.43
N LYS A 181 5.70 2.66 19.99
CA LYS A 181 6.05 2.95 21.39
C LYS A 181 6.43 4.40 21.60
N GLN A 182 7.18 5.01 20.67
CA GLN A 182 7.46 6.44 20.72
C GLN A 182 6.16 7.26 20.61
N LEU A 183 5.25 6.87 19.70
CA LEU A 183 3.91 7.48 19.59
C LEU A 183 3.11 7.41 20.89
N THR A 184 3.19 6.32 21.67
CA THR A 184 2.53 6.27 22.99
C THR A 184 3.09 7.25 24.01
N THR A 185 4.31 7.75 23.80
CA THR A 185 4.93 8.74 24.66
C THR A 185 4.58 10.16 24.23
N VAL A 186 4.61 10.42 22.91
CA VAL A 186 4.40 11.78 22.35
C VAL A 186 2.92 12.13 22.08
N ASP A 187 2.06 11.14 21.83
CA ASP A 187 0.61 11.33 21.74
C ASP A 187 -0.10 10.67 22.94
N GLU A 188 -0.43 11.50 23.93
CA GLU A 188 -1.14 11.05 25.12
C GLU A 188 -2.54 10.51 24.81
N LYS A 189 -3.23 11.07 23.80
CA LYS A 189 -4.57 10.61 23.43
C LYS A 189 -4.52 9.24 22.77
N PHE A 190 -3.49 8.99 21.95
CA PHE A 190 -3.25 7.67 21.40
C PHE A 190 -2.95 6.64 22.49
N ARG A 191 -2.11 7.00 23.47
CA ARG A 191 -1.83 6.13 24.63
C ARG A 191 -3.10 5.79 25.41
N ASP A 192 -3.92 6.79 25.70
CA ASP A 192 -5.18 6.60 26.42
C ASP A 192 -6.15 5.71 25.62
N PHE A 193 -6.24 5.93 24.31
CA PHE A 193 -6.98 5.05 23.40
C PHE A 193 -6.48 3.60 23.47
N LEU A 194 -5.17 3.36 23.49
CA LEU A 194 -4.62 2.00 23.55
C LEU A 194 -5.00 1.27 24.85
N PHE A 195 -4.98 1.96 25.99
CA PHE A 195 -5.39 1.37 27.27
C PHE A 195 -6.86 0.92 27.24
N GLU A 196 -7.74 1.72 26.65
CA GLU A 196 -9.15 1.39 26.50
C GLU A 196 -9.39 0.30 25.45
N TYR A 197 -8.81 0.46 24.26
CA TYR A 197 -9.03 -0.41 23.11
C TYR A 197 -8.50 -1.83 23.32
N LEU A 198 -7.34 -1.97 23.98
CA LEU A 198 -6.70 -3.25 24.24
C LEU A 198 -7.05 -3.85 25.61
N GLU A 199 -7.83 -3.13 26.42
CA GLU A 199 -8.18 -3.52 27.80
C GLU A 199 -6.95 -3.84 28.66
N VAL A 200 -5.87 -3.08 28.50
CA VAL A 200 -4.60 -3.27 29.24
C VAL A 200 -4.36 -2.15 30.26
N THR A 201 -3.64 -2.47 31.34
CA THR A 201 -3.24 -1.50 32.36
C THR A 201 -1.77 -1.07 32.25
N SER A 202 -1.01 -1.68 31.33
CA SER A 202 0.39 -1.39 31.07
C SER A 202 0.74 -1.70 29.61
N MET A 203 1.56 -0.84 29.02
CA MET A 203 2.06 -0.97 27.65
C MET A 203 3.27 -1.92 27.52
N GLU A 204 3.86 -2.37 28.64
CA GLU A 204 5.12 -3.13 28.63
C GLU A 204 5.03 -4.47 27.90
N ASN A 205 3.88 -5.14 27.96
CA ASN A 205 3.68 -6.50 27.46
C ASN A 205 2.72 -6.60 26.27
N VAL A 206 2.34 -5.46 25.69
CA VAL A 206 1.47 -5.46 24.50
C VAL A 206 2.25 -6.00 23.31
N LYS A 207 1.65 -6.92 22.56
CA LYS A 207 2.28 -7.51 21.37
C LYS A 207 2.34 -6.47 20.26
N SER A 208 3.40 -6.51 19.45
CA SER A 208 3.57 -5.56 18.34
C SER A 208 2.41 -5.57 17.34
N ASN A 209 1.82 -6.74 17.04
CA ASN A 209 0.69 -6.80 16.11
C ASN A 209 -0.55 -6.07 16.66
N ASP A 210 -0.84 -6.24 17.95
CA ASP A 210 -1.99 -5.59 18.59
C ASP A 210 -1.81 -4.06 18.60
N LEU A 211 -0.57 -3.58 18.81
CA LEU A 211 -0.24 -2.15 18.68
C LEU A 211 -0.43 -1.64 17.25
N ILE A 212 0.00 -2.39 16.24
CA ILE A 212 -0.11 -2.00 14.84
C ILE A 212 -1.58 -1.90 14.44
N GLU A 213 -2.40 -2.88 14.80
CA GLU A 213 -3.84 -2.88 14.50
C GLU A 213 -4.53 -1.69 15.17
N ALA A 214 -4.25 -1.44 16.46
CA ALA A 214 -4.83 -0.30 17.17
C ALA A 214 -4.36 1.06 16.60
N ALA A 215 -3.09 1.18 16.21
CA ALA A 215 -2.57 2.40 15.59
C ALA A 215 -3.21 2.69 14.23
N GLN A 216 -3.47 1.66 13.42
CA GLN A 216 -4.17 1.80 12.14
C GLN A 216 -5.61 2.31 12.32
N VAL A 217 -6.28 1.88 13.39
CA VAL A 217 -7.63 2.36 13.72
C VAL A 217 -7.58 3.81 14.18
N TYR A 218 -6.72 4.12 15.15
CA TYR A 218 -6.66 5.45 15.77
C TYR A 218 -6.25 6.53 14.77
N TYR A 219 -5.18 6.32 14.02
CA TYR A 219 -4.65 7.29 13.05
C TYR A 219 -5.23 7.14 11.64
N SER A 220 -6.42 6.55 11.51
CA SER A 220 -7.01 6.23 10.20
C SER A 220 -7.27 7.48 9.34
N GLU A 221 -7.59 8.62 9.96
CA GLU A 221 -7.79 9.89 9.26
C GLU A 221 -6.46 10.60 8.95
N GLU A 222 -5.55 10.72 9.93
CA GLU A 222 -4.24 11.35 9.75
C GLU A 222 -3.38 10.59 8.73
N SER A 223 -3.53 9.28 8.65
CA SER A 223 -2.81 8.45 7.67
C SER A 223 -3.23 8.74 6.22
N LYS A 224 -4.42 9.34 5.98
CA LYS A 224 -4.90 9.64 4.61
C LYS A 224 -4.02 10.65 3.87
N VAL A 225 -3.32 11.52 4.59
CA VAL A 225 -2.46 12.53 3.96
C VAL A 225 -1.00 12.08 3.82
N ILE A 226 -0.63 10.94 4.42
CA ILE A 226 0.75 10.42 4.42
C ILE A 226 0.95 9.42 3.29
N THR A 227 1.94 9.67 2.45
CA THR A 227 2.43 8.80 1.39
C THR A 227 3.85 8.37 1.70
N HIS A 228 4.20 7.12 1.43
CA HIS A 228 5.59 6.69 1.43
C HIS A 228 6.08 6.48 0.01
N GLU A 229 7.19 7.10 -0.37
CA GLU A 229 7.80 7.03 -1.68
C GLU A 229 9.13 6.26 -1.56
N ARG A 230 9.34 5.18 -2.33
CA ARG A 230 10.46 4.27 -2.10
C ARG A 230 11.16 3.81 -3.36
N ILE A 231 12.46 3.56 -3.27
CA ILE A 231 13.20 2.81 -4.28
C ILE A 231 13.16 1.31 -3.94
N LYS A 232 12.83 0.48 -4.92
CA LYS A 232 12.87 -0.98 -4.74
C LYS A 232 14.28 -1.45 -4.38
N GLY A 233 14.40 -2.22 -3.31
CA GLY A 233 15.69 -2.79 -2.87
C GLY A 233 16.50 -1.87 -1.97
N GLU A 234 16.00 -0.68 -1.62
CA GLU A 234 16.64 0.17 -0.63
C GLU A 234 16.63 -0.51 0.76
N PRO A 235 17.69 -0.31 1.56
CA PRO A 235 17.97 -1.09 2.76
C PRO A 235 17.02 -0.90 3.94
N LEU A 236 16.35 0.25 4.07
CA LEU A 236 15.63 0.62 5.29
C LEU A 236 14.26 -0.06 5.37
N TYR A 237 13.50 -0.06 4.28
CA TYR A 237 12.18 -0.69 4.21
C TYR A 237 12.21 -2.20 4.45
N ALA A 238 13.28 -2.87 4.00
CA ALA A 238 13.42 -4.30 4.17
C ALA A 238 13.54 -4.75 5.63
N GLN A 239 13.78 -3.82 6.57
CA GLN A 239 13.97 -4.14 7.99
C GLN A 239 12.63 -4.33 8.69
N THR A 240 12.38 -5.53 9.25
CA THR A 240 11.20 -5.79 10.09
C THR A 240 11.45 -5.34 11.52
N ILE A 241 11.54 -4.02 11.71
CA ILE A 241 11.80 -3.40 12.99
C ILE A 241 10.61 -3.63 13.95
N PRO A 242 10.83 -4.20 15.15
CA PRO A 242 9.76 -4.41 16.13
C PRO A 242 9.03 -3.11 16.54
N ASN A 243 7.70 -3.19 16.71
CA ASN A 243 6.83 -2.08 17.11
C ASN A 243 6.82 -0.88 16.16
N THR A 244 7.19 -1.08 14.90
CA THR A 244 7.10 -0.02 13.90
C THR A 244 6.07 -0.35 12.83
N ALA A 245 5.56 0.69 12.19
CA ALA A 245 4.63 0.58 11.07
C ALA A 245 4.80 1.77 10.14
N TYR A 246 4.49 1.59 8.86
CA TYR A 246 4.48 2.66 7.87
C TYR A 246 3.12 3.34 7.77
N LEU A 247 2.61 3.95 8.85
CA LEU A 247 1.26 4.54 8.86
C LEU A 247 1.09 5.59 7.75
N GLY A 248 0.12 5.35 6.86
CA GLY A 248 -0.06 6.08 5.61
C GLY A 248 -0.98 5.33 4.66
N HIS A 249 -1.66 6.04 3.76
CA HIS A 249 -2.66 5.47 2.85
C HIS A 249 -2.05 4.72 1.67
N LYS A 250 -0.84 5.10 1.24
CA LYS A 250 -0.16 4.46 0.12
C LYS A 250 1.37 4.38 0.30
N ILE A 251 1.94 3.31 -0.26
CA ILE A 251 3.39 3.17 -0.46
C ILE A 251 3.63 2.99 -1.96
N ASN A 252 4.38 3.90 -2.55
CA ASN A 252 4.78 3.93 -3.95
C ASN A 252 6.20 3.40 -4.11
N TYR A 253 6.42 2.52 -5.08
CA TYR A 253 7.76 2.00 -5.41
C TYR A 253 8.25 2.53 -6.77
N TYR A 254 9.51 2.93 -6.81
CA TYR A 254 10.26 3.41 -7.98
C TYR A 254 11.51 2.54 -8.21
N GLY A 255 12.14 2.70 -9.38
CA GLY A 255 13.30 1.92 -9.79
C GLY A 255 12.94 0.56 -10.43
N ASP A 256 13.94 -0.31 -10.58
CA ASP A 256 13.77 -1.61 -11.24
C ASP A 256 13.00 -2.60 -10.34
N PRO A 257 11.80 -3.07 -10.75
CA PRO A 257 10.99 -4.01 -9.96
C PRO A 257 11.63 -5.39 -9.77
N THR A 258 12.63 -5.73 -10.58
CA THR A 258 13.38 -6.99 -10.48
C THR A 258 14.52 -6.94 -9.47
N THR A 259 14.83 -5.75 -8.95
CA THR A 259 15.79 -5.58 -7.85
C THR A 259 15.33 -6.36 -6.63
N ALA A 260 16.20 -7.22 -6.10
CA ALA A 260 15.93 -7.97 -4.88
C ALA A 260 15.84 -7.03 -3.67
N GLU A 261 15.01 -7.38 -2.68
CA GLU A 261 15.01 -6.63 -1.41
C GLU A 261 16.34 -6.79 -0.69
N PHE A 262 16.74 -5.73 0.00
CA PHE A 262 17.93 -5.78 0.85
C PHE A 262 17.77 -6.83 1.97
N PRO A 263 18.84 -7.50 2.41
CA PRO A 263 18.76 -8.45 3.51
C PRO A 263 18.25 -7.83 4.81
N ASN A 264 17.14 -8.35 5.32
CA ASN A 264 16.57 -7.95 6.61
C ASN A 264 17.45 -8.44 7.78
N LEU A 265 17.91 -7.54 8.64
CA LEU A 265 18.70 -7.87 9.83
C LEU A 265 17.92 -8.57 10.93
N TYR A 266 16.64 -8.24 11.08
CA TYR A 266 15.78 -8.72 12.16
C TYR A 266 15.23 -10.12 11.91
N GLU A 267 15.45 -10.65 10.70
CA GLU A 267 15.06 -12.00 10.33
C GLU A 267 16.26 -12.96 10.25
N ALA A 268 16.22 -13.98 11.09
CA ALA A 268 17.20 -15.07 11.03
C ALA A 268 17.16 -15.76 9.65
N PRO A 269 18.33 -16.00 9.02
CA PRO A 269 18.42 -16.78 7.79
C PRO A 269 17.74 -18.15 7.91
N THR A 270 17.07 -18.57 6.84
CA THR A 270 16.33 -19.84 6.76
C THR A 270 17.23 -21.03 6.46
N SER A 271 18.50 -20.81 6.10
CA SER A 271 19.50 -21.84 5.86
C SER A 271 20.92 -21.34 6.16
N TYR A 272 21.89 -22.25 6.24
CA TYR A 272 23.32 -21.92 6.37
C TYR A 272 23.98 -21.47 5.06
N GLY A 273 23.26 -21.47 3.94
CA GLY A 273 23.77 -21.03 2.64
C GLY A 273 25.12 -21.64 2.25
N ILE A 274 26.03 -20.80 1.76
CA ILE A 274 27.40 -21.19 1.39
C ILE A 274 28.23 -21.72 2.57
N PHE A 275 27.81 -21.43 3.81
CA PHE A 275 28.46 -21.89 5.04
C PHE A 275 27.99 -23.27 5.51
N HIS A 276 27.15 -23.98 4.75
CA HIS A 276 26.72 -25.35 5.07
C HIS A 276 27.88 -26.32 5.38
N ARG A 277 29.08 -26.10 4.80
CA ARG A 277 30.26 -26.96 5.01
C ARG A 277 30.97 -26.73 6.35
N ILE A 278 30.94 -25.51 6.87
CA ILE A 278 31.40 -25.23 8.25
C ILE A 278 30.31 -25.58 9.29
N ALA A 279 29.11 -25.95 8.82
CA ALA A 279 27.93 -26.34 9.60
C ALA A 279 27.54 -27.83 9.43
N SER A 280 28.46 -28.72 9.05
CA SER A 280 28.20 -30.15 8.76
C SER A 280 27.65 -30.97 9.95
N PRO A 281 26.92 -32.09 9.72
CA PRO A 281 25.53 -32.12 9.26
C PRO A 281 24.61 -31.70 10.42
N ILE A 282 24.41 -30.40 10.56
CA ILE A 282 23.59 -29.85 11.64
C ILE A 282 22.12 -30.22 11.39
N SER A 283 21.50 -30.91 12.35
CA SER A 283 20.10 -31.36 12.25
C SER A 283 19.15 -30.17 12.10
N PRO A 284 17.96 -30.34 11.46
CA PRO A 284 16.94 -29.29 11.41
C PRO A 284 16.62 -28.67 12.78
N ALA A 285 16.72 -29.46 13.86
CA ALA A 285 16.53 -29.01 15.23
C ALA A 285 17.56 -27.95 15.67
N LEU A 286 18.83 -28.08 15.30
CA LEU A 286 19.86 -27.13 15.68
C LEU A 286 19.84 -25.87 14.79
N LEU A 287 19.35 -25.95 13.54
CA LEU A 287 19.00 -24.75 12.76
C LEU A 287 17.87 -23.96 13.45
N THR A 288 16.82 -24.64 13.92
CA THR A 288 15.74 -24.00 14.68
C THR A 288 16.24 -23.34 15.95
N VAL A 289 17.12 -24.00 16.72
CA VAL A 289 17.74 -23.41 17.92
C VAL A 289 18.59 -22.19 17.56
N ASN A 290 19.39 -22.25 16.50
CA ASN A 290 20.20 -21.11 16.08
C ASN A 290 19.33 -19.94 15.58
N ARG A 291 18.20 -20.19 14.90
CA ARG A 291 17.24 -19.14 14.53
C ARG A 291 16.63 -18.51 15.77
N PHE A 292 16.15 -19.31 16.72
CA PHE A 292 15.64 -18.81 17.99
C PHE A 292 16.68 -17.96 18.74
N MET A 293 17.94 -18.43 18.82
CA MET A 293 19.02 -17.69 19.48
C MET A 293 19.37 -16.40 18.72
N TYR A 294 19.29 -16.39 17.39
CA TYR A 294 19.46 -15.19 16.58
C TYR A 294 18.36 -14.17 16.90
N ASP A 295 17.10 -14.60 16.87
CA ASP A 295 15.94 -13.75 17.13
C ASP A 295 15.96 -13.20 18.57
N GLN A 296 16.30 -14.03 19.57
CA GLN A 296 16.47 -13.61 20.96
C GLN A 296 17.65 -12.65 21.14
N THR A 297 18.74 -12.87 20.41
CA THR A 297 19.87 -11.95 20.40
C THR A 297 19.45 -10.62 19.82
N MET A 298 18.77 -10.61 18.66
CA MET A 298 18.33 -9.36 18.06
C MET A 298 17.33 -8.63 18.95
N THR A 299 16.38 -9.34 19.54
CA THR A 299 15.44 -8.78 20.52
C THR A 299 16.16 -8.23 21.76
N GLY A 300 17.18 -8.94 22.25
CA GLY A 300 18.00 -8.50 23.38
C GLY A 300 18.76 -7.23 23.04
N LEU A 301 19.45 -7.20 21.91
CA LEU A 301 20.20 -6.05 21.41
C LEU A 301 19.30 -4.84 21.21
N THR A 302 18.13 -5.01 20.61
CA THR A 302 17.19 -3.91 20.41
C THR A 302 16.67 -3.33 21.72
N ASN A 303 16.33 -4.19 22.68
CA ASN A 303 15.89 -3.75 24.01
C ASN A 303 17.04 -3.10 24.81
N THR A 304 18.26 -3.61 24.66
CA THR A 304 19.45 -3.06 25.28
C THR A 304 19.83 -1.73 24.66
N MET A 305 19.82 -1.58 23.33
CA MET A 305 20.04 -0.31 22.62
C MET A 305 18.96 0.71 22.95
N GLY A 306 17.69 0.32 23.05
CA GLY A 306 16.63 1.18 23.57
C GLY A 306 16.91 1.67 24.98
N ARG A 307 17.37 0.82 25.89
CA ARG A 307 17.74 1.25 27.25
C ARG A 307 19.07 2.00 27.35
N ILE A 308 19.93 1.91 26.33
CA ILE A 308 21.29 2.47 26.29
C ILE A 308 21.36 3.79 25.50
N GLY A 309 20.36 4.09 24.67
CA GLY A 309 20.22 5.36 23.95
C GLY A 309 20.18 6.63 24.83
N GLU A 310 20.16 6.48 26.16
CA GLU A 310 20.34 7.57 27.12
C GLU A 310 21.81 7.92 27.40
N ASN A 311 22.82 7.07 27.08
CA ASN A 311 24.20 7.24 27.58
C ASN A 311 25.37 6.78 26.67
N TYR A 312 25.15 6.26 25.46
CA TYR A 312 26.24 5.77 24.57
C TYR A 312 26.19 6.43 23.17
N THR A 313 27.34 6.56 22.53
CA THR A 313 27.54 7.33 21.28
C THR A 313 27.33 6.46 20.03
N VAL A 314 27.04 7.09 18.88
CA VAL A 314 26.93 6.47 17.54
C VAL A 314 28.09 5.51 17.22
N ALA A 315 29.30 5.85 17.69
CA ALA A 315 30.52 5.06 17.48
C ALA A 315 30.49 3.65 18.11
N GLU A 316 29.76 3.48 19.22
CA GLU A 316 29.72 2.21 19.96
C GLU A 316 28.70 1.24 19.36
N ALA A 317 27.61 1.76 18.79
CA ALA A 317 26.66 0.99 17.96
C ALA A 317 27.30 0.57 16.62
N ASN A 318 28.06 1.46 15.99
CA ASN A 318 28.80 1.16 14.76
C ASN A 318 29.87 0.08 14.98
N ALA A 319 30.65 0.17 16.06
CA ALA A 319 31.64 -0.85 16.41
C ALA A 319 31.01 -2.25 16.54
N PHE A 320 29.77 -2.34 17.00
CA PHE A 320 29.02 -3.59 17.10
C PHE A 320 28.62 -4.16 15.73
N ILE A 321 27.95 -3.37 14.89
CA ILE A 321 27.52 -3.77 13.53
C ILE A 321 28.73 -4.16 12.68
N THR A 322 29.77 -3.32 12.72
CA THR A 322 31.03 -3.53 12.03
C THR A 322 31.75 -4.78 12.56
N SER A 323 31.67 -5.07 13.86
CA SER A 323 32.23 -6.31 14.42
C SER A 323 31.49 -7.57 13.94
N ALA A 324 30.16 -7.53 13.78
CA ALA A 324 29.37 -8.63 13.25
C ALA A 324 29.68 -8.87 11.76
N TYR A 325 29.81 -7.78 10.98
CA TYR A 325 30.23 -7.81 9.58
C TYR A 325 31.67 -8.37 9.41
N HIS A 326 32.63 -7.88 10.20
CA HIS A 326 34.03 -8.34 10.16
C HIS A 326 34.21 -9.78 10.66
N TYR A 327 33.37 -10.24 11.59
CA TYR A 327 33.34 -11.64 12.05
C TYR A 327 32.93 -12.61 10.92
N GLY A 328 32.01 -12.18 10.05
CA GLY A 328 31.54 -12.95 8.89
C GLY A 328 32.59 -13.10 7.79
N LEU A 329 33.38 -12.05 7.51
CA LEU A 329 34.20 -11.96 6.30
C LEU A 329 35.73 -12.08 6.50
N ILE A 330 36.30 -11.61 7.62
CA ILE A 330 37.75 -11.31 7.69
C ILE A 330 38.49 -12.10 8.78
N MET A 331 37.79 -12.61 9.80
CA MET A 331 38.47 -13.21 10.96
C MET A 331 38.97 -14.66 10.68
N PRO A 332 40.26 -14.97 10.93
CA PRO A 332 40.79 -16.33 10.87
C PRO A 332 40.11 -17.29 11.86
N SER A 333 39.95 -18.56 11.47
CA SER A 333 39.17 -19.58 12.21
C SER A 333 39.62 -19.80 13.67
N ASP A 334 40.91 -19.60 13.94
CA ASP A 334 41.55 -19.75 15.24
C ASP A 334 41.25 -18.59 16.22
N GLN A 335 41.03 -17.38 15.70
CA GLN A 335 40.61 -16.23 16.50
C GLN A 335 39.11 -16.29 16.87
N LYS A 336 38.28 -16.92 16.02
CA LYS A 336 36.85 -17.16 16.30
C LYS A 336 36.64 -18.07 17.52
N VAL A 337 37.54 -19.03 17.74
CA VAL A 337 37.51 -19.94 18.90
C VAL A 337 38.03 -19.26 20.17
N ALA A 338 39.04 -18.38 20.05
CA ALA A 338 39.64 -17.70 21.20
C ALA A 338 38.63 -16.78 21.93
N LEU A 339 37.80 -16.04 21.19
CA LEU A 339 36.72 -15.21 21.75
C LEU A 339 35.60 -16.03 22.43
N GLY A 340 35.41 -17.29 22.05
CA GLY A 340 34.50 -18.22 22.71
C GLY A 340 35.05 -18.87 23.99
N VAL A 341 36.35 -18.74 24.27
CA VAL A 341 37.03 -19.43 25.39
C VAL A 341 37.60 -18.45 26.43
N THR A 342 37.85 -17.17 26.10
CA THR A 342 38.31 -16.18 27.07
C THR A 342 37.15 -15.62 27.90
N GLY A 343 36.83 -16.30 29.00
CA GLY A 343 35.94 -15.79 30.04
C GLY A 343 36.45 -14.47 30.63
N GLY A 344 35.56 -13.48 30.74
CA GLY A 344 35.86 -12.20 31.41
C GLY A 344 34.84 -11.07 31.23
N ALA A 345 34.06 -11.04 30.15
CA ALA A 345 32.98 -10.05 29.94
C ALA A 345 31.66 -10.78 29.65
N GLY A 346 30.74 -10.74 30.62
CA GLY A 346 29.52 -11.55 30.64
C GLY A 346 28.49 -11.16 29.58
N ALA A 347 27.76 -12.17 29.08
CA ALA A 347 26.59 -12.13 28.19
C ALA A 347 26.80 -11.59 26.76
N GLY A 348 27.65 -10.58 26.57
CA GLY A 348 27.78 -9.81 25.33
C GLY A 348 28.67 -10.37 24.22
N LEU A 349 29.01 -11.66 24.20
CA LEU A 349 29.85 -12.24 23.13
C LEU A 349 29.43 -13.65 22.71
N VAL A 350 28.53 -14.30 23.45
CA VAL A 350 28.00 -15.64 23.11
C VAL A 350 27.20 -15.60 21.81
N PHE A 351 26.62 -14.46 21.44
CA PHE A 351 25.85 -14.31 20.20
C PHE A 351 26.69 -14.44 18.92
N LEU A 352 27.96 -14.02 18.90
CA LEU A 352 28.82 -14.14 17.70
C LEU A 352 29.15 -15.61 17.38
N THR A 353 28.93 -16.54 18.31
CA THR A 353 29.12 -17.97 18.04
C THR A 353 27.99 -18.57 17.19
N ASN A 354 26.86 -17.87 17.01
CA ASN A 354 25.77 -18.32 16.17
C ASN A 354 26.14 -18.16 14.68
N PRO A 355 26.30 -19.26 13.91
CA PRO A 355 26.75 -19.22 12.53
C PRO A 355 25.80 -18.48 11.57
N LEU A 356 24.55 -18.25 11.97
CA LEU A 356 23.59 -17.48 11.17
C LEU A 356 23.97 -15.99 11.06
N PHE A 357 24.71 -15.42 12.01
CA PHE A 357 25.24 -14.06 11.87
C PHE A 357 26.29 -13.96 10.75
N ALA A 358 27.08 -15.01 10.52
CA ALA A 358 28.03 -15.06 9.41
C ALA A 358 27.31 -15.16 8.06
N VAL A 359 26.23 -15.95 7.99
CA VAL A 359 25.34 -16.01 6.81
C VAL A 359 24.77 -14.62 6.52
N LYS A 360 24.19 -13.97 7.53
CA LYS A 360 23.63 -12.63 7.38
C LYS A 360 24.68 -11.60 6.95
N GLY A 361 25.86 -11.62 7.57
CA GLY A 361 26.97 -10.72 7.20
C GLY A 361 27.42 -10.91 5.75
N TYR A 362 27.41 -12.14 5.24
CA TYR A 362 27.66 -12.41 3.82
C TYR A 362 26.53 -11.89 2.92
N ASP A 363 25.27 -12.13 3.28
CA ASP A 363 24.12 -11.64 2.50
C ASP A 363 24.16 -10.11 2.38
N ILE A 364 24.41 -9.40 3.49
CA ILE A 364 24.59 -7.95 3.52
C ILE A 364 25.79 -7.54 2.65
N GLY A 365 26.93 -8.21 2.77
CA GLY A 365 28.12 -7.92 1.96
C GLY A 365 27.87 -8.06 0.46
N MET A 366 27.05 -9.03 0.05
CA MET A 366 26.63 -9.21 -1.35
C MET A 366 25.64 -8.14 -1.82
N ALA A 367 24.85 -7.59 -0.89
CA ALA A 367 23.86 -6.55 -1.14
C ALA A 367 24.38 -5.13 -0.90
N TRP A 368 25.65 -4.95 -0.51
CA TRP A 368 26.17 -3.65 -0.06
C TRP A 368 26.02 -2.52 -1.09
N GLY A 369 26.10 -2.83 -2.38
CA GLY A 369 25.87 -1.85 -3.45
C GLY A 369 24.43 -1.31 -3.51
N GLN A 370 23.47 -1.95 -2.83
CA GLN A 370 22.10 -1.44 -2.71
C GLN A 370 21.97 -0.29 -1.70
N MET A 371 22.99 -0.03 -0.86
CA MET A 371 22.97 1.10 0.07
C MET A 371 22.86 2.44 -0.67
N ASP A 372 23.42 2.51 -1.88
CA ASP A 372 23.33 3.69 -2.75
C ASP A 372 21.88 4.01 -3.16
N LEU A 373 21.01 2.98 -3.24
CA LEU A 373 19.58 3.15 -3.57
C LEU A 373 18.82 3.96 -2.51
N HIS A 374 19.38 4.11 -1.32
CA HIS A 374 18.74 4.92 -0.28
C HIS A 374 18.90 6.42 -0.53
N SER A 375 19.88 6.85 -1.34
CA SER A 375 20.19 8.27 -1.56
C SER A 375 19.02 9.06 -2.16
N MET A 376 18.87 10.32 -1.72
CA MET A 376 17.89 11.25 -2.29
C MET A 376 18.12 11.52 -3.78
N ASN A 377 19.37 11.54 -4.24
CA ASN A 377 19.68 11.76 -5.66
C ASN A 377 19.20 10.59 -6.53
N VAL A 378 19.42 9.35 -6.08
CA VAL A 378 18.93 8.15 -6.79
C VAL A 378 17.40 8.15 -6.82
N PHE A 379 16.74 8.63 -5.75
CA PHE A 379 15.29 8.78 -5.74
C PHE A 379 14.81 9.82 -6.76
N ILE A 380 15.45 10.99 -6.83
CA ILE A 380 15.12 12.03 -7.81
C ILE A 380 15.26 11.50 -9.23
N ASP A 381 16.37 10.84 -9.56
CA ASP A 381 16.61 10.25 -10.88
C ASP A 381 15.51 9.22 -11.22
N ALA A 382 15.22 8.29 -10.29
CA ALA A 382 14.19 7.28 -10.48
C ALA A 382 12.77 7.87 -10.60
N TYR A 383 12.48 8.96 -9.88
CA TYR A 383 11.21 9.66 -9.93
C TYR A 383 11.01 10.38 -11.27
N GLN A 384 12.07 10.97 -11.83
CA GLN A 384 12.03 11.64 -13.13
C GLN A 384 11.91 10.66 -14.30
N GLU A 385 12.51 9.47 -14.19
CA GLU A 385 12.43 8.42 -15.21
C GLU A 385 11.10 7.66 -15.23
N ALA A 386 10.38 7.64 -14.10
CA ALA A 386 9.15 6.86 -13.94
C ALA A 386 7.89 7.65 -14.33
N ASP A 387 7.21 7.25 -15.40
CA ASP A 387 5.89 7.80 -15.77
C ASP A 387 4.83 7.56 -14.66
N LYS A 388 4.99 6.52 -13.82
CA LYS A 388 4.14 6.14 -12.66
C LYS A 388 4.89 5.23 -11.66
N PRO A 389 4.48 5.17 -10.37
CA PRO A 389 4.98 4.17 -9.43
C PRO A 389 4.69 2.74 -9.91
N VAL A 390 5.66 1.85 -9.73
CA VAL A 390 5.66 0.49 -10.27
C VAL A 390 4.82 -0.48 -9.41
N LEU A 391 4.59 -0.12 -8.15
CA LEU A 391 3.75 -0.87 -7.21
C LEU A 391 3.12 0.12 -6.21
N VAL A 392 1.84 -0.07 -5.88
CA VAL A 392 1.15 0.72 -4.84
C VAL A 392 0.52 -0.22 -3.82
N GLN A 393 0.84 -0.02 -2.54
CA GLN A 393 0.24 -0.76 -1.43
C GLN A 393 -0.79 0.12 -0.72
N TYR A 394 -2.05 -0.32 -0.68
CA TYR A 394 -3.15 0.39 -0.03
C TYR A 394 -3.58 -0.32 1.25
N VAL A 395 -4.29 0.38 2.12
CA VAL A 395 -4.97 -0.22 3.28
C VAL A 395 -6.32 -0.77 2.85
N ASP A 396 -6.56 -2.06 3.10
CA ASP A 396 -7.85 -2.71 2.87
C ASP A 396 -8.91 -2.13 3.84
N PRO A 397 -10.00 -1.53 3.35
CA PRO A 397 -11.01 -0.88 4.19
C PRO A 397 -11.73 -1.83 5.15
N GLY A 398 -11.83 -3.11 4.81
CA GLY A 398 -12.55 -4.10 5.61
C GLY A 398 -11.72 -4.65 6.76
N SER A 399 -10.42 -4.87 6.55
CA SER A 399 -9.54 -5.51 7.53
C SER A 399 -8.47 -4.60 8.13
N GLY A 400 -8.28 -3.38 7.61
CA GLY A 400 -7.17 -2.49 7.98
C GLY A 400 -5.79 -2.99 7.52
N LYS A 401 -5.72 -4.14 6.84
CA LYS A 401 -4.46 -4.75 6.41
C LYS A 401 -3.96 -4.12 5.13
N ARG A 402 -2.64 -3.98 5.01
CA ARG A 402 -2.02 -3.49 3.78
C ARG A 402 -2.05 -4.56 2.71
N ILE A 403 -2.65 -4.24 1.57
CA ILE A 403 -2.73 -5.09 0.40
C ILE A 403 -1.97 -4.46 -0.75
N PHE A 404 -1.20 -5.26 -1.49
CA PHE A 404 -0.65 -4.82 -2.77
C PHE A 404 -1.79 -4.75 -3.77
N VAL A 405 -2.02 -3.57 -4.32
CA VAL A 405 -3.10 -3.36 -5.28
C VAL A 405 -2.49 -2.95 -6.60
N ASN A 406 -2.67 -3.80 -7.61
CA ASN A 406 -2.51 -3.38 -8.98
C ASN A 406 -3.84 -2.75 -9.42
N ALA A 407 -3.88 -1.41 -9.44
CA ALA A 407 -5.09 -0.66 -9.78
C ALA A 407 -5.62 -1.01 -11.17
N ASP A 408 -4.74 -1.19 -12.17
CA ASP A 408 -5.13 -1.59 -13.52
C ASP A 408 -5.77 -2.99 -13.54
N THR A 409 -5.20 -3.94 -12.79
CA THR A 409 -5.79 -5.28 -12.63
C THR A 409 -7.17 -5.21 -11.98
N LEU A 410 -7.35 -4.38 -10.94
CA LEU A 410 -8.66 -4.23 -10.29
C LEU A 410 -9.69 -3.58 -11.21
N LEU A 411 -9.30 -2.58 -12.00
CA LEU A 411 -10.16 -1.98 -13.02
C LEU A 411 -10.53 -3.00 -14.11
N GLN A 412 -9.59 -3.84 -14.56
CA GLN A 412 -9.88 -4.93 -15.49
C GLN A 412 -10.85 -5.97 -14.91
N VAL A 413 -10.72 -6.31 -13.63
CA VAL A 413 -11.67 -7.20 -12.93
C VAL A 413 -13.05 -6.57 -12.86
N ARG A 414 -13.16 -5.28 -12.52
CA ARG A 414 -14.43 -4.52 -12.52
C ARG A 414 -15.09 -4.59 -13.90
N ASP A 415 -14.35 -4.28 -14.95
CA ASP A 415 -14.88 -4.24 -16.32
C ASP A 415 -15.33 -5.62 -16.80
N THR A 416 -14.59 -6.66 -16.41
CA THR A 416 -14.96 -8.07 -16.66
C THR A 416 -16.25 -8.45 -15.94
N LEU A 417 -16.41 -8.06 -14.68
CA LEU A 417 -17.63 -8.30 -13.90
C LEU A 417 -18.85 -7.56 -14.49
N LYS A 418 -18.69 -6.30 -14.89
CA LYS A 418 -19.74 -5.51 -15.58
C LYS A 418 -20.17 -6.19 -16.87
N LYS A 419 -19.22 -6.62 -17.69
CA LYS A 419 -19.50 -7.32 -18.94
C LYS A 419 -20.24 -8.64 -18.69
N ALA A 420 -19.82 -9.44 -17.72
CA ALA A 420 -20.48 -10.69 -17.36
C ALA A 420 -21.93 -10.46 -16.86
N LEU A 421 -22.17 -9.37 -16.14
CA LEU A 421 -23.50 -8.97 -15.68
C LEU A 421 -24.41 -8.60 -16.85
N GLU A 422 -23.89 -7.81 -17.80
CA GLU A 422 -24.62 -7.43 -19.03
C GLU A 422 -24.95 -8.66 -19.89
N GLU A 423 -23.99 -9.57 -20.09
CA GLU A 423 -24.21 -10.82 -20.83
C GLU A 423 -25.28 -11.70 -20.17
N LYS A 424 -25.30 -11.79 -18.84
CA LYS A 424 -26.34 -12.52 -18.10
C LYS A 424 -27.71 -11.84 -18.20
N GLU A 425 -27.77 -10.52 -18.14
CA GLU A 425 -29.02 -9.76 -18.33
C GLU A 425 -29.62 -10.01 -19.71
N GLN A 426 -28.79 -9.94 -20.76
CA GLN A 426 -29.21 -10.23 -22.13
C GLN A 426 -29.67 -11.69 -22.31
N ALA A 427 -28.98 -12.65 -21.68
CA ALA A 427 -29.36 -14.06 -21.73
C ALA A 427 -30.72 -14.30 -21.04
N LEU A 428 -30.93 -13.68 -19.87
CA LEU A 428 -32.18 -13.75 -19.12
C LEU A 428 -33.34 -13.12 -19.91
N GLN A 429 -33.10 -11.98 -20.56
CA GLN A 429 -34.10 -11.34 -21.42
C GLN A 429 -34.51 -12.24 -22.59
N LYS A 430 -33.53 -12.86 -23.27
CA LYS A 430 -33.79 -13.83 -24.35
C LYS A 430 -34.57 -15.06 -23.88
N LEU A 431 -34.25 -15.58 -22.70
CA LEU A 431 -34.96 -16.74 -22.12
C LEU A 431 -36.42 -16.40 -21.79
N LYS A 432 -36.66 -15.22 -21.20
CA LYS A 432 -38.01 -14.72 -20.91
C LYS A 432 -38.81 -14.51 -22.20
N GLU A 433 -38.22 -13.85 -23.20
CA GLU A 433 -38.84 -13.65 -24.53
C GLU A 433 -39.15 -14.97 -25.23
N TYR A 434 -38.25 -15.96 -25.14
CA TYR A 434 -38.47 -17.28 -25.71
C TYR A 434 -39.66 -17.99 -25.04
N SER A 435 -39.72 -17.95 -23.71
CA SER A 435 -40.80 -18.54 -22.90
C SER A 435 -42.17 -17.91 -23.19
N GLU A 436 -42.22 -16.57 -23.20
CA GLU A 436 -43.49 -15.82 -23.27
C GLU A 436 -44.05 -15.71 -24.68
N HIS A 437 -43.18 -15.62 -25.70
CA HIS A 437 -43.60 -15.30 -27.07
C HIS A 437 -43.25 -16.40 -28.08
N THR A 438 -41.99 -16.84 -28.12
CA THR A 438 -41.50 -17.69 -29.21
C THR A 438 -42.19 -19.06 -29.24
N ILE A 439 -42.41 -19.68 -28.07
CA ILE A 439 -43.09 -20.99 -27.98
C ILE A 439 -44.52 -20.90 -28.53
N TYR A 440 -45.26 -19.87 -28.14
CA TYR A 440 -46.64 -19.68 -28.57
C TYR A 440 -46.72 -19.42 -30.07
N GLU A 441 -45.85 -18.56 -30.60
CA GLU A 441 -45.80 -18.26 -32.04
C GLU A 441 -45.49 -19.49 -32.87
N GLN A 442 -44.48 -20.29 -32.48
CA GLN A 442 -44.12 -21.52 -33.18
C GLN A 442 -45.26 -22.54 -33.14
N ALA A 443 -45.90 -22.72 -31.97
CA ALA A 443 -47.04 -23.61 -31.84
C ALA A 443 -48.22 -23.14 -32.72
N SER A 444 -48.50 -21.84 -32.76
CA SER A 444 -49.55 -21.27 -33.61
C SER A 444 -49.25 -21.49 -35.10
N LEU A 445 -48.01 -21.30 -35.53
CA LEU A 445 -47.56 -21.53 -36.90
C LEU A 445 -47.73 -23.01 -37.31
N GLN A 446 -47.31 -23.94 -36.45
CA GLN A 446 -47.48 -25.39 -36.69
C GLN A 446 -48.95 -25.79 -36.74
N LYS A 447 -49.78 -25.29 -35.81
CA LYS A 447 -51.23 -25.50 -35.81
C LYS A 447 -51.87 -25.00 -37.11
N SER A 448 -51.45 -23.84 -37.60
CA SER A 448 -51.91 -23.29 -38.88
C SER A 448 -51.52 -24.19 -40.06
N ARG A 449 -50.25 -24.64 -40.11
CA ARG A 449 -49.78 -25.56 -41.16
C ARG A 449 -50.58 -26.86 -41.18
N PHE A 450 -50.80 -27.48 -40.02
CA PHE A 450 -51.61 -28.69 -39.95
C PHE A 450 -53.07 -28.48 -40.38
N ARG A 451 -53.67 -27.31 -40.08
CA ARG A 451 -55.02 -27.02 -40.56
C ARG A 451 -55.10 -26.99 -42.09
N VAL A 452 -54.08 -26.46 -42.76
CA VAL A 452 -53.98 -26.46 -44.22
C VAL A 452 -53.86 -27.89 -44.74
N GLU A 453 -52.90 -28.67 -44.22
CA GLU A 453 -52.71 -30.07 -44.62
C GLU A 453 -53.97 -30.94 -44.39
N MET A 454 -54.66 -30.76 -43.27
CA MET A 454 -55.92 -31.44 -42.98
C MET A 454 -56.99 -31.09 -44.02
N SER A 455 -57.16 -29.81 -44.35
CA SER A 455 -58.14 -29.37 -45.35
C SER A 455 -57.82 -29.91 -46.75
N GLU A 456 -56.54 -29.96 -47.13
CA GLU A 456 -56.10 -30.55 -48.40
C GLU A 456 -56.40 -32.05 -48.47
N LYS A 457 -56.14 -32.77 -47.38
CA LYS A 457 -56.45 -34.21 -47.25
C LYS A 457 -57.96 -34.46 -47.25
N GLU A 458 -58.77 -33.62 -46.61
CA GLU A 458 -60.25 -33.70 -46.64
C GLU A 458 -60.80 -33.47 -48.05
N ALA A 459 -60.29 -32.46 -48.77
CA ALA A 459 -60.68 -32.18 -50.14
C ALA A 459 -60.31 -33.32 -51.10
N ASN A 460 -59.18 -33.98 -50.86
CA ASN A 460 -58.65 -35.09 -51.67
C ASN A 460 -58.73 -36.44 -50.94
N TRP A 461 -59.80 -36.67 -50.17
CA TRP A 461 -59.88 -37.77 -49.21
C TRP A 461 -59.68 -39.17 -49.82
N ARG A 462 -60.07 -39.39 -51.08
CA ARG A 462 -59.87 -40.68 -51.77
C ARG A 462 -58.39 -40.99 -51.98
N GLN A 463 -57.61 -39.98 -52.36
CA GLN A 463 -56.17 -40.12 -52.58
C GLN A 463 -55.44 -40.31 -51.26
N PHE A 464 -55.84 -39.59 -50.21
CA PHE A 464 -55.29 -39.76 -48.87
C PHE A 464 -55.58 -41.18 -48.31
N LEU A 465 -56.82 -41.66 -48.39
CA LEU A 465 -57.14 -43.02 -47.94
C LEU A 465 -56.35 -44.07 -48.72
N ALA A 466 -56.19 -43.90 -50.03
CA ALA A 466 -55.36 -44.79 -50.84
C ALA A 466 -53.87 -44.74 -50.43
N SER A 467 -53.32 -43.56 -50.09
CA SER A 467 -51.93 -43.44 -49.62
C SER A 467 -51.72 -44.10 -48.24
N GLU A 468 -52.75 -44.12 -47.40
CA GLU A 468 -52.75 -44.83 -46.11
C GLU A 468 -53.11 -46.33 -46.26
N GLY A 469 -53.10 -46.86 -47.48
CA GLY A 469 -53.34 -48.29 -47.77
C GLY A 469 -54.80 -48.73 -47.61
N LYS A 470 -55.76 -47.80 -47.62
CA LYS A 470 -57.20 -48.09 -47.59
C LYS A 470 -57.76 -48.10 -49.02
N THR A 471 -58.07 -49.29 -49.53
CA THR A 471 -58.68 -49.49 -50.86
C THR A 471 -60.10 -50.04 -50.72
N TYR A 472 -61.03 -49.53 -51.53
CA TYR A 472 -62.44 -49.95 -51.52
C TYR A 472 -62.84 -50.46 -52.90
N GLY A 473 -63.38 -51.68 -52.96
CA GLY A 473 -63.84 -52.36 -54.17
C GLY A 473 -65.28 -52.03 -54.56
N GLU A 474 -65.75 -52.62 -55.65
CA GLU A 474 -67.11 -52.38 -56.16
C GLU A 474 -68.20 -52.91 -55.21
N PHE A 475 -67.94 -54.05 -54.56
CA PHE A 475 -68.89 -54.78 -53.71
C PHE A 475 -68.87 -54.43 -52.22
N ASP A 476 -68.08 -53.44 -51.79
CA ASP A 476 -68.03 -53.05 -50.37
C ASP A 476 -69.36 -52.41 -49.94
N LEU A 477 -69.99 -53.00 -48.91
CA LEU A 477 -71.27 -52.58 -48.34
C LEU A 477 -71.23 -51.17 -47.71
N TYR A 478 -70.08 -50.76 -47.18
CA TYR A 478 -69.89 -49.44 -46.58
C TYR A 478 -68.65 -48.77 -47.19
N LYS A 479 -68.88 -47.66 -47.90
CA LYS A 479 -67.83 -46.86 -48.52
C LYS A 479 -67.78 -45.50 -47.83
N PRO A 480 -66.61 -45.00 -47.43
CA PRO A 480 -66.51 -43.63 -46.94
C PRO A 480 -66.97 -42.67 -48.03
N THR A 481 -67.73 -41.65 -47.65
CA THR A 481 -68.16 -40.57 -48.54
C THR A 481 -67.29 -39.31 -48.38
N GLY A 482 -66.44 -39.31 -47.34
CA GLY A 482 -65.49 -38.25 -47.00
C GLY A 482 -64.69 -38.63 -45.76
N ILE A 483 -63.75 -37.77 -45.40
CA ILE A 483 -63.05 -37.79 -44.10
C ILE A 483 -63.20 -36.40 -43.48
N SER A 484 -63.07 -36.32 -42.16
CA SER A 484 -62.94 -35.06 -41.43
C SER A 484 -61.94 -35.23 -40.30
N PHE A 485 -61.09 -34.23 -40.11
CA PHE A 485 -60.16 -34.15 -38.99
C PHE A 485 -60.77 -33.31 -37.86
N ARG A 486 -60.45 -33.68 -36.62
CA ARG A 486 -60.71 -32.82 -35.45
C ARG A 486 -59.92 -31.53 -35.60
N ARG A 487 -60.59 -30.38 -35.48
CA ARG A 487 -59.97 -29.04 -35.61
C ARG A 487 -59.43 -28.48 -34.29
N GLU A 488 -59.73 -29.17 -33.19
CA GLU A 488 -59.21 -28.91 -31.84
C GLU A 488 -57.83 -29.54 -31.70
N PHE A 489 -56.85 -28.70 -31.39
CA PHE A 489 -55.50 -29.10 -31.02
C PHE A 489 -55.40 -29.08 -29.50
N ASP A 490 -54.70 -30.06 -28.96
CA ASP A 490 -54.40 -30.08 -27.53
C ASP A 490 -53.56 -28.83 -27.15
N GLU A 491 -53.65 -28.44 -25.88
CA GLU A 491 -52.83 -27.35 -25.35
C GLU A 491 -51.35 -27.76 -25.34
N ILE A 492 -50.47 -26.76 -25.30
CA ILE A 492 -49.04 -27.04 -25.17
C ILE A 492 -48.82 -27.64 -23.79
N ASP A 493 -48.10 -28.76 -23.72
CA ASP A 493 -47.78 -29.42 -22.45
C ASP A 493 -47.13 -28.43 -21.49
N SER A 494 -47.73 -28.26 -20.31
CA SER A 494 -47.23 -27.35 -19.27
C SER A 494 -45.81 -27.71 -18.81
N GLY A 495 -45.43 -28.99 -18.91
CA GLY A 495 -44.09 -29.47 -18.56
C GLY A 495 -42.97 -28.86 -19.40
N ILE A 496 -43.27 -28.29 -20.57
CA ILE A 496 -42.30 -27.53 -21.39
C ILE A 496 -41.94 -26.21 -20.70
N TYR A 497 -42.92 -25.56 -20.06
CA TYR A 497 -42.69 -24.29 -19.35
C TYR A 497 -41.99 -24.52 -18.02
N ASP A 498 -42.22 -25.65 -17.35
CA ASP A 498 -41.57 -25.96 -16.07
C ASP A 498 -40.04 -25.97 -16.18
N SER A 499 -39.49 -26.66 -17.20
CA SER A 499 -38.04 -26.70 -17.42
C SER A 499 -37.44 -25.33 -17.76
N ILE A 500 -38.18 -24.49 -18.49
CA ILE A 500 -37.73 -23.15 -18.88
C ILE A 500 -37.84 -22.19 -17.70
N SER A 501 -38.88 -22.31 -16.88
CA SER A 501 -39.06 -21.54 -15.66
C SER A 501 -37.93 -21.84 -14.67
N GLU A 502 -37.57 -23.11 -14.47
CA GLU A 502 -36.43 -23.50 -13.63
C GLU A 502 -35.11 -22.88 -14.13
N MET A 503 -34.89 -22.86 -15.45
CA MET A 503 -33.71 -22.20 -16.03
C MET A 503 -33.74 -20.68 -15.83
N ILE A 504 -34.90 -20.03 -16.00
CA ILE A 504 -35.06 -18.59 -15.76
C ILE A 504 -34.78 -18.27 -14.30
N ASP A 505 -35.32 -19.06 -13.36
CA ASP A 505 -35.13 -18.86 -11.92
C ASP A 505 -33.66 -19.03 -11.52
N LEU A 506 -32.97 -20.04 -12.07
CA LEU A 506 -31.54 -20.24 -11.87
C LEU A 506 -30.73 -19.05 -12.39
N TYR A 507 -30.99 -18.61 -13.62
CA TYR A 507 -30.28 -17.48 -14.24
C TYR A 507 -30.56 -16.16 -13.51
N GLN A 508 -31.79 -15.95 -13.03
CA GLN A 508 -32.18 -14.79 -12.22
C GLN A 508 -31.43 -14.78 -10.88
N MET A 509 -31.34 -15.92 -10.20
CA MET A 509 -30.57 -16.04 -8.95
C MET A 509 -29.08 -15.74 -9.17
N GLU A 510 -28.48 -16.31 -10.22
CA GLU A 510 -27.07 -16.04 -10.57
C GLU A 510 -26.83 -14.58 -10.94
N TYR A 511 -27.76 -13.97 -11.68
CA TYR A 511 -27.73 -12.54 -12.00
C TYR A 511 -27.76 -11.68 -10.73
N ASP A 512 -28.67 -11.98 -9.80
CA ASP A 512 -28.79 -11.23 -8.54
C ASP A 512 -27.55 -11.37 -7.65
N GLN A 513 -26.92 -12.55 -7.62
CA GLN A 513 -25.66 -12.78 -6.92
C GLN A 513 -24.50 -12.00 -7.55
N LEU A 514 -24.37 -12.07 -8.87
CA LEU A 514 -23.34 -11.33 -9.60
C LEU A 514 -23.52 -9.82 -9.44
N LYS A 515 -24.75 -9.32 -9.48
CA LYS A 515 -25.07 -7.91 -9.24
C LYS A 515 -24.61 -7.45 -7.86
N LYS A 516 -24.89 -8.24 -6.81
CA LYS A 516 -24.40 -7.95 -5.45
C LYS A 516 -22.88 -7.94 -5.37
N LEU A 517 -22.22 -8.89 -6.02
CA LEU A 517 -20.75 -8.95 -6.09
C LEU A 517 -20.18 -7.71 -6.78
N CYS A 518 -20.72 -7.31 -7.94
CA CYS A 518 -20.32 -6.09 -8.65
C CYS A 518 -20.46 -4.86 -7.75
N SER A 519 -21.63 -4.65 -7.13
CA SER A 519 -21.85 -3.48 -6.27
C SER A 519 -20.94 -3.47 -5.04
N SER A 520 -20.70 -4.62 -4.42
CA SER A 520 -19.75 -4.71 -3.29
C SER A 520 -18.32 -4.44 -3.73
N PHE A 521 -17.92 -4.95 -4.90
CA PHE A 521 -16.59 -4.74 -5.44
C PHE A 521 -16.36 -3.26 -5.78
N GLU A 522 -17.30 -2.61 -6.45
CA GLU A 522 -17.23 -1.16 -6.75
C GLU A 522 -17.20 -0.30 -5.49
N SER A 523 -18.03 -0.63 -4.48
CA SER A 523 -18.00 0.08 -3.20
C SER A 523 -16.63 -0.03 -2.53
N ASN A 524 -16.02 -1.22 -2.53
CA ASN A 524 -14.69 -1.42 -1.97
C ASN A 524 -13.61 -0.65 -2.74
N LEU A 525 -13.69 -0.62 -4.09
CA LEU A 525 -12.79 0.19 -4.90
C LEU A 525 -12.92 1.68 -4.57
N HIS A 526 -14.15 2.20 -4.47
CA HIS A 526 -14.36 3.60 -4.08
C HIS A 526 -13.73 3.94 -2.74
N THR A 527 -13.81 3.06 -1.75
CA THR A 527 -13.20 3.28 -0.44
C THR A 527 -11.66 3.15 -0.48
N ILE A 528 -11.12 2.18 -1.24
CA ILE A 528 -9.66 2.01 -1.40
C ILE A 528 -9.03 3.25 -2.07
N PHE A 529 -9.72 3.81 -3.06
CA PHE A 529 -9.22 4.92 -3.88
C PHE A 529 -9.86 6.27 -3.52
N GLU A 530 -10.52 6.39 -2.37
CA GLU A 530 -11.27 7.60 -1.99
C GLU A 530 -10.39 8.87 -1.99
N VAL A 531 -9.13 8.70 -1.60
CA VAL A 531 -8.14 9.78 -1.49
C VAL A 531 -7.35 9.98 -2.80
N ASP A 532 -7.48 9.06 -3.75
CA ASP A 532 -6.84 9.14 -5.07
C ASP A 532 -7.85 9.68 -6.09
N GLU A 533 -7.92 11.02 -6.21
CA GLU A 533 -8.93 11.69 -7.04
C GLU A 533 -8.95 11.21 -8.51
N GLU A 534 -7.79 10.87 -9.08
CA GLU A 534 -7.71 10.40 -10.48
C GLU A 534 -8.33 9.00 -10.63
N LEU A 535 -8.00 8.08 -9.71
CA LEU A 535 -8.57 6.74 -9.70
C LEU A 535 -10.05 6.74 -9.31
N ALA A 536 -10.45 7.56 -8.33
CA ALA A 536 -11.83 7.73 -7.93
C ALA A 536 -12.72 8.20 -9.09
N GLN A 537 -12.22 9.13 -9.92
CA GLN A 537 -12.93 9.57 -11.13
C GLN A 537 -13.09 8.43 -12.15
N LYS A 538 -12.05 7.62 -12.39
CA LYS A 538 -12.12 6.45 -13.29
C LYS A 538 -13.04 5.35 -12.78
N ILE A 539 -13.25 5.26 -11.47
CA ILE A 539 -14.17 4.29 -10.87
C ILE A 539 -15.62 4.77 -10.99
N SER A 540 -15.83 6.08 -10.85
CA SER A 540 -17.14 6.74 -10.94
C SER A 540 -17.70 6.85 -12.37
N SER A 541 -16.83 6.78 -13.38
CA SER A 541 -17.19 6.73 -14.81
C SER A 541 -17.53 5.31 -15.25
#